data_AF-A0A1Q7FVH4-F1
#
_entry.id   AF-A0A1Q7FVH4-F1
#
_cell.length_a   1.000
_cell.length_b   1.000
_cell.length_c   1.000
_cell.angle_alpha   90.00
_cell.angle_beta   90.00
_cell.angle_gamma   90.00
#
_symmetry.space_group_name_H-M   'P 1'
#
loop_
_entity.id
_entity.type
_entity.pdbx_description
1 polymer ?
#
loop_
_entity_poly.entity_id
_entity_poly.type
_entity_poly.pdbx_seq_one_letter_code
_entity_poly.pdbx_strand_id
1 'polypeptide(L)' 'MQVAAFSTSPGPAWHWRIVDDEGEVIEESSETFPTIVRAVAQGTKRLVQMRVVDRSLAIPAIGRSRRRGRA' A
#
# COMPACT_ATOMS: atom_id res chain seq x y z
N MET A 1 0.94 -5.41 -5.98
CA MET A 1 1.39 -4.65 -4.78
C MET A 1 2.73 -5.18 -4.27
N GLN A 2 3.74 -4.30 -4.17
CA GLN A 2 5.12 -4.61 -3.81
C GLN A 2 5.66 -3.64 -2.75
N VAL A 3 6.62 -4.10 -1.93
CA VAL A 3 7.38 -3.25 -0.99
C VAL A 3 8.74 -2.90 -1.61
N ALA A 4 9.08 -1.61 -1.63
CA ALA A 4 10.39 -1.11 -2.02
C ALA A 4 11.02 -0.35 -0.86
N ALA A 5 12.33 -0.53 -0.65
CA ALA A 5 13.09 0.26 0.33
C ALA A 5 14.03 1.22 -0.38
N PHE A 6 14.15 2.44 0.16
CA PHE A 6 14.99 3.49 -0.39
C PHE A 6 15.64 4.30 0.74
N SER A 7 16.77 4.93 0.48
CA SER A 7 17.42 5.85 1.43
C SER A 7 17.31 7.28 0.92
N THR A 8 16.96 8.21 1.82
CA THR A 8 16.83 9.65 1.49
C THR A 8 18.12 10.42 1.72
N SER A 9 19.10 9.82 2.40
CA SER A 9 20.36 10.45 2.79
C SER A 9 21.53 9.46 2.61
N PRO A 10 22.79 9.93 2.46
CA PRO A 10 23.98 9.08 2.49
C PRO A 10 24.19 8.30 3.82
N GLY A 11 23.34 8.51 4.83
CA GLY A 11 23.33 7.74 6.08
C GLY A 11 22.39 6.53 6.10
N PRO A 12 22.34 5.79 7.22
CA PRO A 12 21.45 4.64 7.41
C PRO A 12 20.01 5.10 7.71
N ALA A 13 19.42 5.88 6.80
CA ALA A 13 18.07 6.43 6.90
C ALA A 13 17.18 5.79 5.83
N TRP A 14 16.86 4.51 6.04
CA TRP A 14 16.04 3.74 5.11
C TRP A 14 14.56 3.98 5.38
N HIS A 15 13.80 4.19 4.32
CA HIS A 15 12.35 4.19 4.32
C HIS A 15 11.87 3.01 3.49
N TRP A 16 10.62 2.61 3.70
CA TRP A 16 9.92 1.70 2.79
C TRP A 16 8.71 2.41 2.20
N ARG A 17 8.36 2.03 0.97
CA ARG A 17 7.10 2.39 0.32
C ARG A 17 6.43 1.16 -0.23
N ILE A 18 5.11 1.15 -0.20
CA ILE A 18 4.26 0.14 -0.84
C ILE A 18 3.75 0.75 -2.14
N VAL A 19 3.99 0.04 -3.23
CA VAL A 19 3.48 0.40 -4.55
C VAL A 19 2.44 -0.62 -4.99
N ASP A 20 1.45 -0.20 -5.78
CA ASP A 20 0.55 -1.12 -6.46
C ASP A 20 1.24 -1.78 -7.67
N ASP A 21 0.47 -2.52 -8.47
CA ASP A 21 0.99 -3.16 -9.69
C ASP A 21 1.17 -2.17 -10.86
N GLU A 22 0.62 -0.96 -10.77
CA GLU A 22 0.80 0.12 -11.74
C GLU A 22 2.01 1.01 -11.40
N GLY A 23 2.57 0.83 -10.19
CA GLY A 23 3.74 1.57 -9.69
C GLY A 23 3.37 2.79 -8.86
N GLU A 24 2.08 3.00 -8.59
CA GLU A 24 1.59 4.10 -7.76
C GLU A 24 1.92 3.85 -6.29
N VAL A 25 2.41 4.88 -5.60
CA VAL A 25 2.74 4.80 -4.17
C VAL A 25 1.45 4.86 -3.37
N ILE A 26 1.12 3.75 -2.73
CA ILE A 26 -0.07 3.65 -1.88
C ILE A 26 0.23 4.13 -0.46
N GLU A 27 1.40 3.78 0.07
CA GLU A 27 1.81 4.16 1.42
C GLU A 27 3.34 4.23 1.54
N GLU A 28 3.82 5.12 2.41
CA GLU A 28 5.24 5.30 2.71
C GLU A 28 5.48 5.33 4.23
N SER A 29 6.66 4.85 4.66
CA SER A 29 7.07 4.89 6.06
C SER A 29 7.48 6.30 6.50
N SER A 30 6.77 6.85 7.46
CA SER A 30 7.18 8.09 8.13
C SER A 30 8.43 7.90 9.01
N GLU A 31 8.67 6.67 9.48
CA GLU A 31 9.85 6.31 10.26
C GLU A 31 11.04 5.95 9.36
N THR A 32 12.25 6.24 9.86
CA THR A 32 13.52 5.79 9.27
C THR A 32 14.03 4.55 9.97
N PHE A 33 14.70 3.69 9.20
CA PHE A 33 15.30 2.45 9.67
C PHE A 33 16.81 2.45 9.43
N PRO A 34 17.60 1.91 10.37
CA PRO A 34 19.05 1.86 10.25
C PRO A 34 19.55 0.88 9.18
N THR A 35 18.69 -0.03 8.72
CA THR A 35 19.05 -1.04 7.71
C THR A 35 17.92 -1.27 6.74
N ILE A 36 18.28 -1.59 5.49
CA ILE A 36 17.32 -1.97 4.44
C ILE A 36 16.46 -3.16 4.87
N VAL A 37 17.05 -4.14 5.56
CA VAL A 37 16.34 -5.35 6.03
C VAL A 37 15.23 -4.99 7.01
N ARG A 38 15.48 -4.06 7.95
CA ARG A 38 14.45 -3.60 8.89
C ARG A 38 13.34 -2.82 8.18
N ALA A 39 13.70 -1.96 7.22
CA ALA A 39 12.71 -1.24 6.41
C ALA A 39 11.81 -2.21 5.63
N VAL A 40 12.41 -3.15 4.89
CA VAL A 40 11.66 -4.14 4.11
C VAL A 40 10.79 -5.00 5.03
N ALA A 41 11.31 -5.49 6.16
CA ALA A 41 10.55 -6.31 7.09
C ALA A 41 9.32 -5.57 7.66
N GLN A 42 9.45 -4.28 7.98
CA GLN A 42 8.32 -3.47 8.45
C GLN A 42 7.32 -3.20 7.32
N GLY A 43 7.79 -2.84 6.12
CA GLY A 43 6.94 -2.66 4.95
C GLY A 43 6.18 -3.93 4.56
N THR A 44 6.80 -5.11 4.64
CA THR A 44 6.13 -6.39 4.40
C THR A 44 5.05 -6.67 5.43
N LYS A 45 5.30 -6.40 6.72
CA LYS A 45 4.27 -6.50 7.76
C LYS A 45 3.10 -5.57 7.45
N ARG A 46 3.36 -4.33 7.05
CA ARG A 46 2.32 -3.36 6.69
C ARG A 46 1.52 -3.82 5.46
N LEU A 47 2.17 -4.31 4.42
CA LEU A 47 1.51 -4.86 3.23
C LEU A 47 0.58 -6.03 3.57
N VAL A 48 0.99 -6.92 4.47
CA VAL A 48 0.13 -8.03 4.94
C VAL A 48 -1.11 -7.50 5.65
N GLN A 49 -0.96 -6.51 6.54
CA GLN A 49 -2.09 -5.87 7.22
C GLN A 49 -3.04 -5.19 6.22
N MET A 50 -2.49 -4.49 5.23
CA MET A 50 -3.28 -3.82 4.19
C MET A 50 -4.08 -4.81 3.34
N ARG A 51 -3.48 -5.95 2.95
CA ARG A 51 -4.17 -7.02 2.21
C ARG A 51 -5.31 -7.67 3.00
N VAL A 52 -5.22 -7.71 4.33
CA VAL A 52 -6.31 -8.20 5.19
C VAL A 52 -7.47 -7.20 5.21
N VAL A 53 -7.18 -5.89 5.23
CA VAL A 53 -8.20 -4.83 5.20
C VAL A 53 -8.86 -4.75 3.82
N ASP A 54 -8.10 -4.82 2.73
CA ASP A 54 -8.62 -4.78 1.37
C ASP A 54 -9.58 -5.95 1.08
N ARG A 55 -9.21 -7.17 1.52
CA ARG A 55 -10.11 -8.34 1.44
C ARG A 55 -11.43 -8.15 2.22
N SER A 56 -11.43 -7.27 3.22
CA SER A 56 -12.63 -6.96 4.02
C SER A 56 -13.49 -5.84 3.41
N LEU A 57 -12.98 -5.09 2.43
CA LEU A 57 -13.70 -4.02 1.73
C LEU A 57 -14.22 -4.44 0.35
N ALA A 58 -14.08 -5.72 -0.03
CA ALA A 58 -14.75 -6.31 -1.18
C ALA A 58 -16.26 -6.51 -0.93
N ILE A 59 -16.96 -5.45 -0.53
CA ILE A 59 -18.39 -5.33 -0.77
C ILE A 59 -18.49 -4.70 -2.16
N PRO A 60 -18.90 -5.42 -3.21
CA PRO A 60 -19.22 -4.77 -4.46
C PRO A 60 -20.40 -3.85 -4.16
N ALA A 61 -20.20 -2.54 -4.29
CA ALA A 61 -21.27 -1.59 -4.45
C ALA A 61 -21.98 -1.88 -5.79
N ILE A 62 -22.68 -3.01 -5.86
CA ILE A 62 -23.69 -3.27 -6.88
C ILE A 62 -24.85 -2.35 -6.54
N GLY A 63 -24.80 -1.20 -7.20
CA GLY A 63 -25.81 -0.17 -7.18
C GLY A 63 -25.72 0.68 -8.43
N ARG A 64 -25.47 0.06 -9.60
CA ARG A 64 -25.75 0.68 -10.90
C ARG A 64 -27.24 1.01 -10.93
N SER A 65 -27.60 2.23 -10.54
CA SER A 65 -28.89 2.84 -10.86
C SER A 65 -28.91 3.18 -12.35
N ARG A 66 -29.07 2.15 -13.18
CA ARG A 66 -29.58 2.25 -14.54
C ARG A 66 -30.78 1.33 -14.69
N ARG A 67 -31.94 1.84 -14.26
CA ARG A 67 -33.29 1.51 -14.72
C ARG A 67 -34.14 2.71 -14.30
N ARG A 68 -34.99 3.33 -15.11
CA ARG A 68 -35.48 3.06 -16.47
C ARG A 68 -36.36 4.28 -16.78
N GLY A 69 -36.33 4.80 -18.00
CA GLY A 69 -37.35 5.76 -18.41
C GLY A 69 -38.76 5.15 -18.39
N ARG A 70 -39.74 6.04 -18.61
CA ARG A 70 -41.13 5.81 -19.07
C ARG A 70 -42.18 5.69 -17.96
N ALA A 71 -42.93 6.77 -17.73
CA ALA A 71 -44.30 6.96 -18.22
C ALA A 71 -44.66 8.45 -18.11
#